data_AF-A0AAC9CXS3-F1
#
_entry.id   AF-A0AAC9CXS3-F1
#
_cell.length_a   1.000
_cell.length_b   1.000
_cell.length_c   1.000
_cell.angle_alpha   90.00
_cell.angle_beta   90.00
_cell.angle_gamma   90.00
#
_symmetry.space_group_name_H-M   'P 1'
#
loop_
_entity.id
_entity.type
_entity.pdbx_description
1 polymer ?
#
loop_
_entity_poly.entity_id
_entity_poly.type
_entity_poly.pdbx_seq_one_letter_code
_entity_poly.pdbx_strand_id
1 'polypeptide(L)'
;MKKVIFFIAICFSFLNQLSAQSQTSVSNLYKGTVDGKTPITVYIKTEENPCTADLMFTSMYRYNKSNNWIQLNITQGKKKENEFIMVEHGFSGVLILQKNGNTFTGLWISPDTKKQLKVDLKEAAMTKKEIENFEKTMEKVNYENNDC
;
A
#
# COMPACT_ATOMS: atom_id res chain seq x y z
N MET A 1 -30.44 -23.15 -51.77
CA MET A 1 -30.45 -22.22 -50.60
C MET A 1 -30.42 -23.03 -49.30
N LYS A 2 -29.24 -23.51 -48.86
CA LYS A 2 -29.10 -24.28 -47.60
C LYS A 2 -27.69 -24.23 -46.99
N LYS A 3 -26.75 -23.47 -47.57
CA LYS A 3 -25.34 -23.44 -47.13
C LYS A 3 -24.89 -22.09 -46.53
N VAL A 4 -25.76 -21.09 -46.44
CA VAL A 4 -25.39 -19.74 -45.96
C VAL A 4 -25.76 -19.51 -44.49
N ILE A 5 -26.54 -20.39 -43.87
CA ILE A 5 -27.05 -20.18 -42.50
C ILE A 5 -26.04 -20.62 -41.42
N PHE A 6 -25.01 -21.40 -41.76
CA PHE A 6 -24.10 -21.95 -40.76
C PHE A 6 -22.89 -21.07 -40.40
N PHE A 7 -22.70 -19.94 -41.09
CA PHE A 7 -21.53 -19.07 -40.86
C PHE A 7 -21.78 -17.88 -39.92
N ILE A 8 -23.04 -17.58 -39.57
CA ILE A 8 -23.38 -16.42 -38.73
C ILE A 8 -23.43 -16.79 -37.23
N ALA A 9 -23.55 -18.08 -36.89
CA ALA A 9 -23.64 -18.53 -35.50
C ALA A 9 -22.28 -18.63 -34.76
N ILE A 10 -21.15 -18.65 -35.48
CA ILE A 10 -19.80 -18.80 -34.88
C ILE A 10 -19.17 -17.43 -34.55
N CYS A 11 -19.65 -16.33 -35.12
CA CYS A 11 -19.10 -15.00 -34.85
C CYS A 11 -19.62 -14.35 -33.56
N PHE A 12 -20.68 -14.88 -32.94
CA PHE A 12 -21.24 -14.34 -31.69
C PHE A 12 -20.70 -15.00 -30.41
N SER A 13 -19.85 -16.02 -30.51
CA SER A 13 -19.30 -16.74 -29.35
C SER A 13 -18.07 -16.08 -28.71
N PHE A 14 -17.52 -15.03 -29.31
CA PHE A 14 -16.25 -14.41 -28.88
C PHE A 14 -16.40 -13.07 -28.14
N LEU A 15 -17.61 -12.60 -27.87
CA LEU A 15 -17.85 -11.27 -27.30
C LEU A 15 -18.10 -11.22 -25.78
N ASN A 16 -18.02 -12.35 -25.07
CA ASN A 16 -18.22 -12.39 -23.61
C ASN A 16 -16.94 -12.77 -22.84
N GLN A 17 -15.78 -12.26 -23.28
CA GLN A 17 -14.65 -12.09 -22.38
C GLN A 17 -14.68 -10.65 -21.85
N LEU A 18 -15.68 -10.34 -21.01
CA LEU A 18 -15.44 -9.34 -19.96
C LEU A 18 -14.33 -9.93 -19.10
N SER A 19 -13.10 -9.57 -19.41
CA SER A 19 -12.04 -9.65 -18.42
C SER A 19 -12.52 -8.79 -17.27
N ALA A 20 -12.89 -9.43 -16.15
CA ALA A 20 -12.98 -8.74 -14.88
C ALA A 20 -11.60 -8.10 -14.70
N GLN A 21 -11.52 -6.79 -14.96
CA GLN A 21 -10.28 -6.04 -14.85
C GLN A 21 -9.96 -6.06 -13.37
N SER A 22 -9.09 -7.00 -12.98
CA SER A 22 -8.50 -7.05 -11.64
C SER A 22 -8.02 -5.63 -11.36
N GLN A 23 -8.63 -4.98 -10.36
CA GLN A 23 -8.19 -3.67 -9.89
C GLN A 23 -6.70 -3.78 -9.64
N THR A 24 -5.93 -3.01 -10.41
CA THR A 24 -4.49 -3.25 -10.52
C THR A 24 -3.84 -2.66 -9.29
N SER A 25 -3.63 -3.50 -8.27
CA SER A 25 -2.94 -3.06 -7.06
C SER A 25 -1.48 -2.74 -7.35
N VAL A 26 -0.97 -1.68 -6.73
CA VAL A 26 0.44 -1.26 -6.85
C VAL A 26 1.10 -1.33 -5.50
N SER A 27 2.21 -2.05 -5.42
CA SER A 27 2.97 -2.23 -4.19
C SER A 27 4.32 -1.52 -4.28
N ASN A 28 4.62 -0.67 -3.30
CA ASN A 28 5.89 0.04 -3.20
C ASN A 28 6.56 -0.26 -1.85
N LEU A 29 7.89 -0.29 -1.86
CA LEU A 29 8.72 -0.44 -0.68
C LEU A 29 9.55 0.82 -0.49
N TYR A 30 9.54 1.37 0.72
CA TYR A 30 10.34 2.52 1.10
C TYR A 30 11.30 2.12 2.22
N LYS A 31 12.54 2.59 2.12
CA LYS A 31 13.59 2.37 3.14
C LYS A 31 14.22 3.70 3.50
N GLY A 32 14.61 3.84 4.75
CA GLY A 32 15.24 5.07 5.23
C GLY A 32 15.38 5.08 6.73
N THR A 33 15.26 6.24 7.37
CA THR A 33 15.57 6.41 8.79
C THR A 33 14.63 7.35 9.51
N VAL A 34 14.46 7.10 10.81
CA VAL A 34 13.98 8.07 11.80
C VAL A 34 15.19 8.68 12.51
N ASP A 35 15.23 10.00 12.66
CA ASP A 35 16.31 10.80 13.24
C ASP A 35 17.70 10.56 12.59
N GLY A 36 17.74 10.12 11.33
CA GLY A 36 18.99 9.75 10.65
C GLY A 36 19.69 8.52 11.22
N LYS A 37 19.11 7.84 12.22
CA LYS A 37 19.76 6.78 13.01
C LYS A 37 19.03 5.46 12.91
N THR A 38 17.74 5.46 13.21
CA THR A 38 16.95 4.23 13.34
C THR A 38 16.43 3.83 11.97
N PRO A 39 16.92 2.75 11.34
CA PRO A 39 16.46 2.35 10.03
C PRO A 39 15.02 1.87 10.10
N ILE A 40 14.23 2.26 9.10
CA ILE A 40 12.84 1.84 8.95
C ILE A 40 12.58 1.30 7.56
N THR A 41 11.59 0.42 7.46
CA THR A 41 11.08 -0.11 6.20
C THR A 41 9.56 0.02 6.19
N VAL A 42 9.02 0.56 5.11
CA VAL A 42 7.58 0.76 4.92
C VAL A 42 7.18 0.06 3.63
N TYR A 43 6.22 -0.85 3.72
CA TYR A 43 5.59 -1.45 2.56
C TYR A 43 4.17 -0.90 2.44
N ILE A 44 3.79 -0.42 1.26
CA ILE A 44 2.49 0.17 0.97
C ILE A 44 1.91 -0.53 -0.26
N LYS A 45 0.71 -1.07 -0.11
CA LYS A 45 -0.14 -1.53 -1.20
C LYS A 45 -1.23 -0.49 -1.44
N THR A 46 -1.35 -0.03 -2.68
CA THR A 46 -2.33 0.97 -3.12
C THR A 46 -3.32 0.29 -4.05
N GLU A 47 -4.60 0.46 -3.78
CA GLU A 47 -5.71 -0.14 -4.53
C GLU A 47 -6.80 0.90 -4.73
N GLU A 48 -7.65 0.71 -5.73
CA GLU A 48 -8.88 1.49 -5.81
C GLU A 48 -9.80 1.11 -4.65
N ASN A 49 -10.43 2.11 -4.02
CA ASN A 49 -11.43 1.83 -3.00
C ASN A 49 -12.67 1.20 -3.67
N PRO A 50 -13.21 0.08 -3.17
CA PRO A 50 -14.37 -0.56 -3.78
C PRO A 50 -15.69 0.21 -3.56
N CYS A 51 -15.72 1.12 -2.58
CA CYS A 51 -16.90 1.86 -2.15
C CYS A 51 -16.87 3.34 -2.55
N THR A 52 -15.67 3.90 -2.78
CA THR A 52 -15.48 5.32 -3.10
C THR A 52 -14.58 5.47 -4.32
N ALA A 53 -14.53 6.66 -4.92
CA ALA A 53 -13.60 6.96 -6.00
C ALA A 53 -12.17 7.26 -5.49
N ASP A 54 -11.89 7.03 -4.20
CA ASP A 54 -10.59 7.31 -3.60
C ASP A 54 -9.64 6.10 -3.73
N LEU A 55 -8.35 6.33 -3.44
CA LEU A 55 -7.38 5.25 -3.27
C LEU A 55 -7.46 4.70 -1.84
N MET A 56 -7.35 3.38 -1.73
CA MET A 56 -7.19 2.65 -0.48
C MET A 56 -5.72 2.27 -0.30
N PHE A 57 -5.20 2.46 0.92
CA PHE A 57 -3.82 2.17 1.26
C PHE A 57 -3.76 1.14 2.39
N THR A 58 -3.17 -0.01 2.11
CA THR A 58 -2.86 -1.03 3.11
C THR A 58 -1.35 -1.05 3.33
N SER A 59 -0.91 -0.88 4.57
CA SER A 59 0.52 -0.69 4.85
C SER A 59 0.98 -1.31 6.16
N MET A 60 2.26 -1.68 6.17
CA MET A 60 2.98 -2.17 7.33
C MET A 60 4.38 -1.57 7.36
N TYR A 61 4.89 -1.49 8.58
CA TYR A 61 6.07 -0.73 8.94
C TYR A 61 6.93 -1.50 9.95
N ARG A 62 8.24 -1.35 9.90
CA ARG A 62 9.15 -1.95 10.89
C ARG A 62 10.40 -1.14 11.17
N TYR A 63 10.94 -1.31 12.36
CA TYR A 63 12.22 -0.75 12.80
C TYR A 63 13.36 -1.77 12.61
N ASN A 64 14.58 -1.31 12.37
CA ASN A 64 15.83 -2.08 12.49
C ASN A 64 15.85 -3.45 11.77
N LYS A 65 15.09 -3.62 10.68
CA LYS A 65 14.90 -4.91 9.98
C LYS A 65 14.32 -6.02 10.88
N SER A 66 13.58 -5.68 11.94
CA SER A 66 12.88 -6.64 12.78
C SER A 66 11.90 -7.50 11.97
N ASN A 67 11.57 -8.68 12.50
CA ASN A 67 10.47 -9.49 11.97
C ASN A 67 9.10 -9.01 12.50
N ASN A 68 9.09 -8.10 13.47
CA ASN A 68 7.89 -7.48 13.99
C ASN A 68 7.49 -6.33 13.07
N TRP A 69 6.34 -6.50 12.42
CA TRP A 69 5.71 -5.52 11.56
C TRP A 69 4.53 -4.89 12.27
N ILE A 70 4.39 -3.59 12.11
CA ILE A 70 3.34 -2.75 12.68
C ILE A 70 2.46 -2.31 11.52
N GLN A 71 1.16 -2.58 11.60
CA GLN A 71 0.21 -2.08 10.60
C GLN A 71 0.13 -0.55 10.67
N LEU A 72 0.01 0.10 9.53
CA LEU A 72 -0.21 1.55 9.42
C LEU A 72 -1.61 1.82 8.90
N ASN A 73 -2.36 2.66 9.64
CA ASN A 73 -3.60 3.26 9.18
C ASN A 73 -3.24 4.55 8.41
N ILE A 74 -3.40 4.54 7.10
CA ILE A 74 -2.98 5.65 6.23
C ILE A 74 -4.19 6.51 5.85
N THR A 75 -4.00 7.82 5.93
CA THR A 75 -4.92 8.83 5.39
C THR A 75 -4.14 9.78 4.49
N GLN A 76 -4.59 9.92 3.24
CA GLN A 76 -4.06 10.89 2.28
C GLN A 76 -4.80 12.22 2.39
N GLY A 77 -4.09 13.33 2.26
CA GLY A 77 -4.64 14.67 2.31
C GLY A 77 -5.48 15.01 1.08
N LYS A 78 -6.76 15.38 1.27
CA LYS A 78 -7.66 15.76 0.17
C LYS A 78 -7.31 17.08 -0.52
N LYS A 79 -6.68 18.02 0.19
CA LYS A 79 -6.26 19.32 -0.36
C LYS A 79 -4.92 19.25 -1.09
N LYS A 80 -4.07 18.32 -0.66
CA LYS A 80 -2.72 18.10 -1.16
C LYS A 80 -2.48 16.60 -1.13
N GLU A 81 -2.69 15.96 -2.27
CA GLU A 81 -2.62 14.49 -2.40
C GLU A 81 -1.24 13.93 -2.08
N ASN A 82 -0.21 14.77 -2.05
CA ASN A 82 1.12 14.34 -1.65
C ASN A 82 1.38 14.38 -0.13
N GLU A 83 0.42 14.80 0.69
CA GLU A 83 0.52 14.78 2.15
C GLU A 83 -0.18 13.53 2.73
N PHE A 84 0.46 12.86 3.67
CA PHE A 84 -0.01 11.60 4.26
C PHE A 84 0.14 11.65 5.77
N ILE A 85 -0.87 11.15 6.48
CA ILE A 85 -0.78 10.78 7.89
C ILE A 85 -0.85 9.25 7.96
N MET A 86 0.12 8.65 8.64
CA MET A 86 0.21 7.20 8.83
C MET A 86 0.28 6.91 10.32
N VAL A 87 -0.76 6.32 10.87
CA VAL A 87 -0.86 6.04 12.31
C VAL A 87 -0.51 4.58 12.55
N GLU A 88 0.46 4.32 13.43
CA GLU A 88 0.76 2.96 13.88
C GLU A 88 -0.46 2.35 14.57
N HIS A 89 -0.80 1.10 14.22
CA HIS A 89 -1.88 0.37 14.89
C HIS A 89 -1.65 0.33 16.41
N GLY A 90 -2.71 0.56 17.19
CA GLY A 90 -2.60 0.75 18.64
C GLY A 90 -2.12 2.13 19.09
N PHE A 91 -1.99 3.10 18.16
CA PHE A 91 -1.56 4.47 18.42
C PHE A 91 -0.20 4.56 19.15
N SER A 92 0.78 3.77 18.71
CA SER A 92 2.16 3.77 19.25
C SER A 92 3.08 4.81 18.61
N GLY A 93 2.62 5.49 17.56
CA GLY A 93 3.33 6.56 16.86
C GLY A 93 2.55 7.05 15.64
N VAL A 94 2.91 8.25 15.16
CA VAL A 94 2.30 8.85 13.97
C VAL A 94 3.39 9.34 13.04
N LEU A 95 3.30 9.00 11.75
CA LEU A 95 4.11 9.61 10.70
C LEU A 95 3.26 10.65 9.95
N ILE A 96 3.76 11.88 9.86
CA ILE A 96 3.19 12.92 8.99
C ILE A 96 4.22 13.19 7.90
N LEU A 97 3.95 12.73 6.69
CA LEU A 97 4.92 12.66 5.60
C LEU A 97 4.40 13.32 4.34
N GLN A 98 5.30 13.97 3.61
CA GLN A 98 5.05 14.45 2.26
C GLN A 98 5.77 13.57 1.24
N LYS A 99 5.05 13.11 0.22
CA LYS A 99 5.60 12.38 -0.92
C LYS A 99 6.12 13.36 -1.97
N ASN A 100 7.37 13.19 -2.39
CA ASN A 100 7.98 13.96 -3.47
C ASN A 100 8.68 12.98 -4.43
N GLY A 101 8.03 12.69 -5.55
CA GLY A 101 8.47 11.63 -6.47
C GLY A 101 8.54 10.27 -5.76
N ASN A 102 9.75 9.71 -5.68
CA ASN A 102 10.03 8.42 -5.05
C ASN A 102 10.51 8.53 -3.58
N THR A 103 10.27 9.69 -2.94
CA THR A 103 10.68 9.92 -1.55
C THR A 103 9.49 10.29 -0.67
N PHE A 104 9.59 9.94 0.61
CA PHE A 104 8.73 10.47 1.67
C PHE A 104 9.61 11.16 2.70
N THR A 105 9.24 12.38 3.09
CA THR A 105 9.95 13.15 4.11
C THR A 105 8.97 13.78 5.08
N GLY A 106 9.32 13.87 6.36
CA GLY A 106 8.47 14.52 7.35
C GLY A 106 8.87 14.18 8.77
N LEU A 107 7.87 13.91 9.62
CA LEU A 107 8.06 13.68 11.05
C LEU A 107 7.43 12.36 11.48
N TRP A 108 8.13 11.67 12.39
CA TRP A 108 7.54 10.69 13.30
C TRP A 108 7.30 11.40 14.63
N ILE A 109 6.11 11.23 15.21
CA ILE A 109 5.69 11.87 16.44
C ILE A 109 5.28 10.78 17.43
N SER A 110 5.82 10.85 18.66
CA SER A 110 5.43 9.93 19.73
C SER A 110 3.97 10.13 20.14
N PRO A 111 3.29 9.10 20.69
CA PRO A 111 1.90 9.21 21.11
C PRO A 111 1.64 10.30 22.15
N ASP A 112 2.65 10.57 22.99
CA ASP A 112 2.61 11.63 24.01
C ASP A 112 3.06 13.00 23.47
N THR A 113 3.35 13.11 22.18
CA THR A 113 3.80 14.31 21.45
C THR A 113 5.16 14.88 21.86
N LYS A 114 5.85 14.29 22.84
CA LYS A 114 7.11 14.80 23.39
C LYS A 114 8.31 14.61 22.46
N LYS A 115 8.26 13.62 21.57
CA LYS A 115 9.31 13.35 20.59
C LYS A 115 8.77 13.60 19.20
N GLN A 116 9.48 14.44 18.44
CA GLN A 116 9.26 14.65 17.02
C GLN A 116 10.60 14.42 16.33
N LEU A 117 10.66 13.40 15.49
CA LEU A 117 11.89 12.92 14.88
C LEU A 117 11.76 13.01 13.37
N LYS A 118 12.80 13.50 12.69
CA LYS A 118 12.80 13.59 11.24
C LYS A 118 12.70 12.20 10.61
N VAL A 119 11.88 12.08 9.56
CA VAL A 119 11.77 10.87 8.74
C VAL A 119 12.22 11.19 7.33
N ASP A 120 13.11 10.36 6.81
CA ASP A 120 13.53 10.37 5.41
C ASP A 120 13.43 8.96 4.86
N LEU A 121 12.67 8.79 3.78
CA LEU A 121 12.37 7.51 3.13
C LEU A 121 12.55 7.64 1.62
N LYS A 122 13.13 6.60 1.00
CA LYS A 122 13.28 6.50 -0.44
C LYS A 122 12.78 5.15 -0.92
N GLU A 123 12.12 5.15 -2.06
CA GLU A 123 11.64 3.95 -2.72
C GLU A 123 12.79 3.01 -3.05
N ALA A 124 12.56 1.71 -2.85
CA ALA A 124 13.49 0.63 -3.11
C ALA A 124 12.82 -0.38 -4.05
N ALA A 125 13.59 -0.91 -4.99
CA ALA A 125 13.12 -1.98 -5.85
C ALA A 125 12.81 -3.26 -5.05
N MET A 126 11.84 -4.02 -5.54
CA MET A 126 11.49 -5.34 -5.02
C MET A 126 11.53 -6.37 -6.14
N THR A 127 11.97 -7.58 -5.81
CA THR A 127 11.77 -8.76 -6.63
C THR A 127 10.33 -9.27 -6.47
N LYS A 128 9.84 -10.06 -7.42
CA LYS A 128 8.51 -10.70 -7.33
C LYS A 128 8.33 -11.52 -6.04
N LYS A 129 9.37 -12.29 -5.68
CA LYS A 129 9.39 -13.07 -4.44
C LYS A 129 9.30 -12.20 -3.18
N GLU A 130 9.92 -11.02 -3.19
CA GLU A 130 9.78 -10.07 -2.08
C GLU A 130 8.36 -9.52 -1.99
N ILE A 131 7.72 -9.19 -3.11
CA ILE A 131 6.32 -8.73 -3.15
C ILE A 131 5.41 -9.80 -2.54
N GLU A 132 5.49 -11.05 -3.01
CA GLU A 132 4.69 -12.17 -2.49
C GLU A 132 4.88 -12.37 -0.98
N ASN A 133 6.13 -12.27 -0.49
CA ASN A 133 6.42 -12.38 0.94
C ASN A 133 5.84 -11.22 1.75
N PHE A 134 5.91 -9.99 1.23
CA PHE A 134 5.32 -8.83 1.89
C PHE A 134 3.80 -8.90 1.91
N GLU A 135 3.16 -9.35 0.83
CA GLU A 135 1.70 -9.55 0.78
C GLU A 135 1.24 -10.57 1.82
N LYS A 136 1.90 -11.73 1.89
CA LYS A 136 1.60 -12.74 2.91
C LYS A 136 1.82 -12.24 4.34
N THR A 137 2.87 -11.44 4.54
CA THR A 137 3.15 -10.85 5.86
C THR A 137 2.09 -9.80 6.22
N MET A 138 1.68 -8.97 5.26
CA MET A 138 0.62 -7.99 5.44
C MET A 138 -0.69 -8.64 5.84
N GLU A 139 -1.09 -9.70 5.13
CA GLU A 139 -2.31 -10.45 5.42
C GLU A 139 -2.29 -10.98 6.86
N LYS A 140 -1.18 -11.61 7.25
CA LYS A 140 -1.00 -12.10 8.63
C LYS A 140 -1.09 -10.97 9.66
N VAL A 141 -0.38 -9.86 9.45
CA VAL A 141 -0.39 -8.72 10.37
C VAL A 141 -1.80 -8.12 10.48
N ASN A 142 -2.52 -8.03 9.36
CA ASN A 142 -3.88 -7.53 9.34
C ASN A 142 -4.84 -8.47 10.09
N TYR A 143 -4.72 -9.79 9.89
CA TYR A 143 -5.47 -10.80 10.63
C TYR A 143 -5.23 -10.67 12.14
N GLU A 144 -3.97 -10.65 12.57
CA GLU A 144 -3.60 -10.55 13.99
C GLU A 144 -4.11 -9.28 14.67
N ASN A 145 -4.28 -8.18 13.93
CA ASN A 145 -4.70 -6.89 14.48
C ASN A 145 -6.21 -6.62 14.37
N ASN A 146 -6.94 -7.27 13.47
CA ASN A 146 -8.33 -6.90 13.16
C ASN A 146 -9.31 -8.07 13.17
N ASP A 147 -8.85 -9.32 13.00
CA ASP A 147 -9.72 -10.48 13.05
C ASP A 147 -9.75 -11.02 14.48
N CYS A 148 -10.91 -10.84 15.13
CA CYS A 148 -11.21 -11.25 16.50
C CYS A 148 -11.36 -12.78 16.65
#